data_AF-A0A534SA87-F1
#
_entry.id   AF-A0A534SA87-F1
#
_cell.length_a   1.000
_cell.length_b   1.000
_cell.length_c   1.000
_cell.angle_alpha   90.00
_cell.angle_beta   90.00
_cell.angle_gamma   90.00
#
_symmetry.space_group_name_H-M   'P 1'
#
loop_
_entity.id
_entity.type
_entity.pdbx_description
1 polymer ?
#
loop_
_entity_poly.entity_id
_entity_poly.type
_entity_poly.pdbx_seq_one_letter_code
_entity_poly.pdbx_strand_id
1 'polypeptide(L)'
;NISGGSDLGLFEVNEAAEIIHGTAHPDANIIFGAVIDDTMGDEVRVTVIAAGFDRWDEGKGRREGAAPSSLGLDRDERLSSAGADLDLGDDEFDVPSFLK
;
A
#
# COMPACT_ATOMS: atom_id res chain seq x y z
N ASN A 1 4.49 14.10 -7.04
CA ASN A 1 5.03 15.47 -6.81
C ASN A 1 6.54 15.37 -6.78
N ILE A 2 7.22 16.25 -7.49
CA ILE A 2 8.69 16.30 -7.58
C ILE A 2 9.11 17.69 -7.09
N SER A 3 9.98 17.75 -6.10
CA SER A 3 10.50 18.99 -5.52
C SER A 3 12.01 19.03 -5.66
N GLY A 4 12.58 20.19 -5.97
CA GLY A 4 14.03 20.37 -6.08
C GLY A 4 14.41 21.84 -6.15
N GLY A 5 15.72 22.11 -6.19
CA GLY A 5 16.26 23.47 -6.31
C GLY A 5 15.92 24.17 -7.62
N SER A 6 16.43 25.39 -7.78
CA SER A 6 16.21 26.21 -8.98
C SER A 6 16.73 25.55 -10.26
N ASP A 7 17.62 24.58 -10.13
CA ASP A 7 18.22 23.81 -11.22
C ASP A 7 17.36 22.61 -11.66
N LEU A 8 16.23 22.33 -11.00
CA LEU A 8 15.30 21.28 -11.40
C LEU A 8 14.65 21.60 -12.75
N GLY A 9 15.08 20.90 -13.80
CA GLY A 9 14.64 21.08 -15.17
C GLY A 9 13.55 20.10 -15.60
N LEU A 10 13.07 20.32 -16.84
CA LEU A 10 12.10 19.43 -17.49
C LEU A 10 12.66 18.03 -17.73
N PHE A 11 13.98 17.90 -17.87
CA PHE A 11 14.62 16.62 -18.14
C PHE A 11 14.54 15.70 -16.92
N GLU A 12 14.94 16.18 -15.73
CA GLU A 12 14.86 15.37 -14.51
C GLU A 12 13.41 15.03 -14.15
N VAL A 13 12.49 15.98 -14.34
CA VAL A 13 11.06 15.76 -14.13
C VAL A 13 10.52 14.68 -15.06
N ASN A 14 10.91 14.70 -16.34
CA ASN A 14 10.49 13.69 -17.31
C ASN A 14 11.07 12.31 -16.99
N GLU A 15 12.34 12.21 -16.61
CA GLU A 15 12.97 10.95 -16.23
C GLU A 15 12.27 10.30 -15.02
N ALA A 16 12.02 11.08 -13.97
CA ALA A 16 11.27 10.61 -12.81
C ALA A 16 9.85 10.16 -13.19
N ALA A 17 9.18 10.89 -14.09
CA ALA A 17 7.86 10.56 -14.58
C ALA A 17 7.83 9.24 -15.37
N GLU A 18 8.82 9.00 -16.24
CA GLU A 18 8.93 7.77 -17.03
C GLU A 18 9.12 6.54 -16.14
N ILE A 19 9.96 6.64 -15.10
CA ILE A 19 10.19 5.54 -14.15
C ILE A 19 8.90 5.20 -13.40
N ILE A 20 8.17 6.22 -12.92
CA ILE A 20 6.90 6.03 -12.21
C ILE A 20 5.88 5.38 -13.15
N HIS A 21 5.75 5.90 -14.37
CA HIS A 21 4.81 5.37 -15.37
C HIS A 21 5.13 3.90 -15.73
N GLY A 22 6.41 3.56 -15.92
CA GLY A 22 6.83 2.18 -16.24
C GLY A 22 6.60 1.18 -15.11
N THR A 23 6.48 1.64 -13.87
CA THR A 23 6.21 0.80 -12.70
C THR A 23 4.71 0.76 -12.35
N ALA A 24 3.95 1.78 -12.74
CA ALA A 24 2.53 1.87 -12.52
C ALA A 24 1.74 0.91 -13.43
N HIS A 25 0.47 0.68 -13.07
CA HIS A 25 -0.45 -0.05 -13.94
C HIS A 25 -0.64 0.72 -15.26
N PRO A 26 -0.72 0.07 -16.43
CA PRO A 26 -0.80 0.74 -17.74
C PRO A 26 -2.00 1.69 -17.88
N ASP A 27 -3.11 1.38 -17.19
CA ASP A 27 -4.32 2.21 -17.19
C ASP A 27 -4.39 3.18 -15.98
N ALA A 28 -3.29 3.33 -15.22
CA ALA A 28 -3.26 4.24 -14.08
C ALA A 28 -3.31 5.70 -14.54
N ASN A 29 -4.21 6.48 -13.94
CA ASN A 29 -4.23 7.93 -14.11
C ASN A 29 -3.15 8.56 -13.23
N ILE A 30 -2.12 9.14 -13.85
CA ILE A 30 -1.00 9.76 -13.15
C ILE A 30 -1.12 11.29 -13.23
N ILE A 31 -1.04 11.95 -12.07
CA ILE A 31 -1.05 13.41 -11.98
C ILE A 31 0.36 13.89 -11.58
N PHE A 32 1.01 14.63 -12.48
CA PHE A 32 2.32 15.20 -12.25
C PHE A 32 2.22 16.60 -11.62
N GLY A 33 3.20 16.90 -10.77
CA GLY A 33 3.37 18.23 -10.18
C GLY A 33 4.83 18.42 -9.81
N ALA A 34 5.33 19.63 -10.07
CA ALA A 34 6.69 20.04 -9.75
C ALA A 34 6.66 21.28 -8.85
N VAL A 35 7.57 21.35 -7.89
CA VAL A 35 7.75 22.50 -6.99
C VAL A 35 9.22 22.86 -6.99
N ILE A 36 9.50 24.16 -7.12
CA ILE A 36 10.85 24.70 -6.99
C ILE A 36 11.01 25.22 -5.56
N ASP A 37 12.03 24.73 -4.89
CA ASP A 37 12.43 25.14 -3.54
C ASP A 37 13.95 25.37 -3.51
N ASP A 38 14.34 26.64 -3.57
CA ASP A 38 15.75 27.06 -3.60
C ASP A 38 16.55 26.62 -2.37
N THR A 39 15.88 26.26 -1.26
CA THR A 39 16.56 25.78 -0.05
C THR A 39 17.08 24.35 -0.19
N MET A 40 16.63 23.61 -1.20
CA MET A 40 17.04 22.23 -1.46
C MET A 40 18.42 22.13 -2.14
N GLY A 41 18.94 23.22 -2.72
CA GLY A 41 20.19 23.18 -3.47
C GLY A 41 20.14 22.11 -4.56
N ASP A 42 21.09 21.16 -4.51
CA ASP A 42 21.21 20.06 -5.48
C ASP A 42 20.31 18.85 -5.14
N GLU A 43 19.52 18.90 -4.07
CA GLU A 43 18.66 17.78 -3.67
C GLU A 43 17.34 17.75 -4.45
N VAL A 44 16.87 16.54 -4.72
CA VAL A 44 15.56 16.28 -5.31
C VAL A 44 14.76 15.34 -4.41
N ARG A 45 13.50 15.68 -4.16
CA ARG A 45 12.56 14.87 -3.41
C ARG A 45 11.38 14.49 -4.29
N VAL A 46 11.12 13.19 -4.37
CA VAL A 46 9.95 12.65 -5.08
C VAL A 46 8.97 12.11 -4.06
N THR A 47 7.72 12.56 -4.15
CA THR A 47 6.61 12.06 -3.33
C THR A 47 5.57 11.43 -4.25
N VAL A 48 5.26 10.17 -3.99
CA VAL A 48 4.26 9.39 -4.73
C VAL A 48 3.14 9.00 -3.78
N ILE A 49 1.92 9.28 -4.18
CA ILE A 49 0.70 8.83 -3.49
C ILE A 49 -0.01 7.92 -4.48
N ALA A 50 -0.10 6.64 -4.16
CA ALA A 50 -0.74 5.65 -4.99
C ALA A 50 -2.04 5.21 -4.32
N ALA A 51 -3.15 5.32 -5.04
CA ALA A 51 -4.50 5.05 -4.54
C ALA A 51 -5.31 4.30 -5.61
N GLY A 52 -6.49 3.80 -5.24
CA GLY A 52 -7.32 3.01 -6.15
C GLY A 52 -6.90 1.55 -6.29
N PHE A 53 -6.06 1.05 -5.37
CA PHE A 53 -5.89 -0.39 -5.22
C PHE A 53 -7.14 -0.97 -4.58
N ASP A 54 -7.58 -2.12 -5.10
CA ASP A 54 -8.58 -2.92 -4.40
C ASP A 54 -8.07 -3.21 -2.99
N ARG A 55 -8.93 -3.09 -1.98
CA ARG A 55 -8.58 -3.54 -0.64
C ARG A 55 -8.12 -4.98 -0.78
N TRP A 56 -6.93 -5.28 -0.24
CA TRP A 56 -6.45 -6.64 -0.15
C TRP A 56 -7.46 -7.39 0.72
N ASP A 57 -8.42 -8.04 0.06
CA ASP A 57 -9.50 -8.78 0.70
C ASP A 57 -8.84 -10.05 1.26
N GLU A 58 -8.19 -9.95 2.42
CA GLU A 58 -7.61 -11.09 3.15
C GLU A 58 -8.67 -12.11 3.62
N GLY A 59 -9.92 -12.00 3.13
CA GLY A 59 -11.05 -12.83 3.50
C GLY A 59 -11.41 -13.98 2.54
N LYS A 60 -10.82 -14.10 1.34
CA LYS A 60 -11.20 -15.14 0.37
C LYS A 60 -10.19 -16.28 0.23
N GLY A 61 -9.86 -16.90 1.35
CA GLY A 61 -9.10 -18.15 1.38
C GLY A 61 -9.55 -19.17 2.43
N ARG A 62 -10.55 -18.83 3.27
CA ARG A 62 -10.97 -19.73 4.35
C ARG A 62 -12.46 -19.64 4.62
N ARG A 63 -13.25 -20.17 3.69
CA ARG A 63 -14.61 -20.70 3.95
C ARG A 63 -15.11 -21.42 2.69
N GLU A 64 -14.70 -22.68 2.54
CA GLU A 64 -15.55 -23.70 1.95
C GLU A 64 -15.65 -24.85 2.98
N GLY A 65 -16.75 -24.87 3.74
CA GLY A 65 -17.33 -26.13 4.26
C GLY A 65 -18.28 -26.66 3.18
N ALA A 66 -18.51 -27.96 2.98
CA ALA A 66 -18.79 -29.07 3.89
C ALA A 66 -18.78 -30.39 3.04
N ALA A 67 -18.63 -31.66 3.48
CA ALA A 67 -18.43 -32.40 4.73
C ALA A 67 -18.12 -33.90 4.35
N PRO A 68 -18.29 -34.93 5.22
CA PRO A 68 -17.41 -35.41 6.28
C PRO A 68 -16.83 -36.83 6.00
N SER A 69 -15.73 -37.22 6.65
CA SER A 69 -15.42 -38.66 6.80
C SER A 69 -14.66 -38.99 8.11
N SER A 70 -15.30 -39.89 8.86
CA SER A 70 -14.76 -40.82 9.88
C SER A 70 -14.02 -40.29 11.11
N LEU A 71 -14.76 -40.33 12.23
CA LEU A 71 -14.37 -40.79 13.57
C LEU A 71 -12.91 -41.26 13.76
N GLY A 72 -12.18 -40.54 14.62
CA GLY A 72 -11.00 -41.01 15.33
C GLY A 72 -10.79 -40.14 16.56
N LEU A 73 -11.07 -40.71 17.74
CA LEU A 73 -10.64 -40.20 19.06
C LEU A 73 -9.09 -40.28 19.06
N ASP A 74 -8.33 -39.31 19.60
CA ASP A 74 -8.05 -39.22 21.02
C ASP A 74 -7.41 -37.87 21.41
N ARG A 75 -7.70 -37.50 22.66
CA ARG A 75 -7.34 -36.30 23.41
C ARG A 75 -5.90 -36.39 23.94
N ASP A 76 -5.10 -35.32 23.86
CA ASP A 76 -4.47 -34.67 25.04
C ASP A 76 -3.67 -33.40 24.67
N GLU A 77 -3.74 -32.42 25.57
CA GLU A 77 -3.20 -31.07 25.45
C GLU A 77 -1.70 -30.97 25.79
N ARG A 78 -0.96 -30.13 25.06
CA ARG A 78 0.22 -29.43 25.60
C ARG A 78 0.30 -27.98 25.11
N LEU A 79 -0.03 -27.08 26.04
CA LEU A 79 0.36 -25.67 26.14
C LEU A 79 1.77 -25.38 25.58
N SER A 80 1.95 -24.30 24.80
CA SER A 80 2.34 -22.99 25.37
C SER A 80 2.82 -21.98 24.31
N SER A 81 2.15 -20.82 24.31
CA SER A 81 2.70 -19.45 24.24
C SER A 81 3.66 -19.04 23.11
N ALA A 82 3.15 -18.23 22.17
CA ALA A 82 3.60 -16.85 21.89
C ALA A 82 3.05 -16.36 20.54
N GLY A 83 1.73 -16.19 20.44
CA GLY A 83 1.11 -15.41 19.38
C GLY A 83 0.42 -14.23 20.04
N ALA A 84 1.03 -13.06 20.01
CA ALA A 84 0.37 -11.84 20.44
C ALA A 84 -0.76 -11.58 19.44
N ASP A 85 -1.97 -11.99 19.80
CA ASP A 85 -3.20 -11.54 19.16
C ASP A 85 -3.34 -10.05 19.45
N LEU A 86 -2.71 -9.22 18.61
CA LEU A 86 -3.06 -7.82 18.49
C LEU A 86 -4.41 -7.79 17.76
N ASP A 87 -5.47 -7.89 18.54
CA ASP A 87 -6.85 -7.62 18.13
C ASP A 87 -6.97 -6.11 17.84
N LEU A 88 -6.40 -5.70 16.70
CA LEU A 88 -6.65 -4.41 16.11
C LEU A 88 -8.06 -4.50 15.51
N GLY A 89 -9.05 -4.14 16.33
CA GLY A 89 -10.44 -4.05 15.90
C GLY A 89 -10.56 -3.24 14.61
N ASP A 90 -11.51 -3.63 13.78
CA ASP A 90 -11.80 -3.12 12.42
C ASP A 90 -12.26 -1.64 12.39
N ASP A 91 -12.06 -0.90 13.51
CA ASP A 91 -12.69 0.38 13.84
C ASP A 91 -11.71 1.58 13.88
N GLU A 92 -10.40 1.42 13.62
CA GLU A 92 -9.44 2.55 13.78
C GLU A 92 -9.08 3.31 12.49
N PHE A 93 -9.51 2.86 11.30
CA PHE A 93 -9.29 3.63 10.06
C PHE A 93 -10.59 4.30 9.59
N ASP A 94 -10.98 5.37 10.27
CA ASP A 94 -12.00 6.31 9.78
C ASP A 94 -11.50 6.96 8.48
N VAL A 95 -11.89 6.38 7.33
CA VAL A 95 -11.60 6.98 6.01
C VAL A 95 -12.39 8.28 5.90
N PRO A 96 -11.72 9.45 5.73
CA PRO A 96 -12.41 10.73 5.61
C PRO A 96 -13.44 10.71 4.48
N SER A 97 -14.55 11.41 4.65
CA SER A 97 -15.68 11.45 3.69
C SER A 97 -15.31 11.94 2.29
N PHE A 98 -14.19 12.63 2.14
CA PHE A 98 -13.63 13.04 0.85
C PHE A 98 -12.96 11.87 0.08
N LEU A 99 -12.55 10.80 0.76
CA LEU A 99 -11.88 9.62 0.18
C LEU A 99 -12.81 8.38 0.06
N LYS A 100 -14.06 8.51 0.46
CA LYS A 100 -15.08 7.44 0.44
C LYS A 100 -15.85 7.47 -0.87
#